data_AF-A0A142YDT7-F1
#
_entry.id   AF-A0A142YDT7-F1
#
_cell.length_a   1.000
_cell.length_b   1.000
_cell.length_c   1.000
_cell.angle_alpha   90.00
_cell.angle_beta   90.00
_cell.angle_gamma   90.00
#
_symmetry.space_group_name_H-M   'P 1'
#
loop_
_entity.id
_entity.type
_entity.pdbx_description
1 polymer ?
#
loop_
_entity_poly.entity_id
_entity_poly.type
_entity_poly.pdbx_seq_one_letter_code
_entity_poly.pdbx_strand_id
1 'polypeptide(L)'
;MTPDAPDPTAEPEPDDLPSTGMNEGTGLLQHFSEYEAIEARDRLWIKAIAPLLQATTADPAPNPRVQFALDRMRIAACERIARILSSDLADPSA
;
A
#
# COMPACT_ATOMS: atom_id res chain seq x y z
N MET A 1 -15.79 41.49 -56.95
CA MET A 1 -15.11 41.91 -55.71
C MET A 1 -14.97 40.69 -54.83
N THR A 2 -13.87 39.96 -54.95
CA THR A 2 -13.49 38.84 -54.08
C THR A 2 -12.74 39.40 -52.87
N PRO A 3 -13.10 39.04 -51.62
CA PRO A 3 -12.31 39.43 -50.46
C PRO A 3 -10.99 38.65 -50.41
N ASP A 4 -9.98 39.35 -49.93
CA ASP A 4 -8.57 38.98 -49.80
C ASP A 4 -8.37 37.76 -48.89
N ALA A 5 -7.50 36.83 -49.30
CA ALA A 5 -7.16 35.65 -48.50
C ALA A 5 -6.07 36.03 -47.47
N PRO A 6 -6.09 35.51 -46.23
CA PRO A 6 -5.05 35.81 -45.25
C PRO A 6 -3.70 35.17 -45.65
N ASP A 7 -2.63 35.94 -45.46
CA ASP A 7 -1.23 35.58 -45.73
C ASP A 7 -0.80 34.35 -44.90
N PRO A 8 -0.26 33.29 -45.52
CA PRO A 8 0.17 32.07 -44.83
C PRO A 8 1.54 32.18 -44.12
N THR A 9 2.20 33.35 -44.12
CA THR A 9 3.53 33.52 -43.49
C THR A 9 3.53 34.15 -42.09
N ALA A 10 2.37 34.34 -41.45
CA ALA A 10 2.34 34.80 -40.07
C ALA A 10 2.84 33.70 -39.12
N GLU A 11 4.06 33.88 -38.59
CA GLU A 11 4.59 33.06 -37.50
C GLU A 11 3.69 33.17 -36.27
N PRO A 12 3.32 32.06 -35.60
CA PRO A 12 2.52 32.15 -34.38
C PRO A 12 3.38 32.75 -33.26
N GLU A 13 2.95 33.88 -32.71
CA GLU A 13 3.49 34.40 -31.45
C GLU A 13 3.31 33.34 -30.36
N PRO A 14 4.32 33.09 -29.49
CA PRO A 14 4.18 32.14 -28.41
C PRO A 14 3.29 32.76 -27.32
N ASP A 15 1.98 32.56 -27.45
CA ASP A 15 1.03 32.82 -26.37
C ASP A 15 1.46 32.00 -25.14
N ASP A 16 1.59 32.74 -24.04
CA ASP A 16 2.04 32.33 -22.72
C ASP A 16 1.67 30.89 -22.36
N LEU A 17 2.70 30.04 -22.23
CA LEU A 17 2.58 28.79 -21.49
C LEU A 17 1.96 29.11 -20.12
N PRO A 18 0.87 28.46 -19.69
CA PRO A 18 0.52 28.51 -18.29
C PRO A 18 1.72 27.96 -17.54
N SER A 19 2.34 28.82 -16.73
CA SER A 19 3.30 28.42 -15.71
C SER A 19 2.52 27.62 -14.67
N THR A 20 2.11 26.41 -15.03
CA THR A 20 1.44 25.44 -14.18
C THR A 20 2.45 25.14 -13.08
N GLY A 21 2.14 25.69 -11.91
CA GLY A 21 3.04 25.76 -10.78
C GLY A 21 3.62 24.41 -10.40
N MET A 22 4.78 24.47 -9.76
CA MET A 22 5.52 23.38 -9.15
C MET A 22 4.74 22.67 -8.02
N ASN A 23 3.50 22.24 -8.25
CA ASN A 23 2.59 21.68 -7.27
C ASN A 23 2.02 20.30 -7.65
N GLU A 24 2.42 19.76 -8.81
CA GLU A 24 2.03 18.40 -9.23
C GLU A 24 2.90 17.32 -8.57
N GLY A 25 4.19 17.61 -8.32
CA GLY A 25 5.11 16.69 -7.65
C GLY A 25 4.78 16.45 -6.17
N THR A 26 4.24 17.45 -5.49
CA THR A 26 3.81 17.38 -4.09
C THR A 26 2.52 16.58 -3.92
N GLY A 27 1.54 16.77 -4.81
CA GLY A 27 0.29 15.98 -4.82
C GLY A 27 0.53 14.50 -5.10
N LEU A 28 1.44 14.18 -6.02
CA LEU A 28 1.82 12.80 -6.36
C LEU A 28 2.52 12.11 -5.16
N LEU A 29 3.47 12.79 -4.53
CA LEU A 29 4.16 12.29 -3.31
C LEU A 29 3.19 12.05 -2.16
N GLN A 30 2.22 12.95 -1.96
CA GLN A 30 1.22 12.80 -0.91
C GLN A 30 0.27 11.62 -1.19
N HIS A 31 -0.16 11.43 -2.42
CA HIS A 31 -0.96 10.27 -2.82
C HIS A 31 -0.21 8.94 -2.64
N PHE A 32 1.09 8.89 -2.96
CA PHE A 32 1.93 7.72 -2.67
C PHE A 32 2.06 7.46 -1.17
N SER A 33 2.24 8.52 -0.36
CA SER A 33 2.34 8.38 1.09
C SER A 33 1.04 7.88 1.73
N GLU A 34 -0.12 8.33 1.23
CA GLU A 34 -1.43 7.88 1.70
C GLU A 34 -1.69 6.44 1.30
N TYR A 35 -1.36 6.06 0.06
CA TYR A 35 -1.47 4.68 -0.40
C TYR A 35 -0.55 3.74 0.39
N GLU A 36 0.71 4.13 0.63
CA GLU A 36 1.65 3.36 1.43
C GLU A 36 1.18 3.25 2.89
N ALA A 37 0.60 4.31 3.47
CA ALA A 37 0.03 4.27 4.82
C ALA A 37 -1.17 3.30 4.92
N ILE A 38 -2.02 3.26 3.89
CA ILE A 38 -3.14 2.31 3.79
C ILE A 38 -2.60 0.89 3.63
N GLU A 39 -1.69 0.66 2.68
CA GLU A 39 -1.10 -0.67 2.43
C GLU A 39 -0.29 -1.18 3.64
N ALA A 40 0.41 -0.28 4.33
CA ALA A 40 1.14 -0.59 5.56
C ALA A 40 0.19 -0.92 6.72
N ARG A 41 -0.95 -0.22 6.82
CA ARG A 41 -2.00 -0.52 7.81
C ARG A 41 -2.66 -1.86 7.50
N ASP A 42 -2.98 -2.13 6.24
CA ASP A 42 -3.62 -3.37 5.78
C ASP A 42 -2.73 -4.60 5.99
N ARG A 43 -1.40 -4.42 6.02
CA ARG A 43 -0.42 -5.52 6.21
C ARG A 43 0.31 -5.49 7.55
N LEU A 44 -0.01 -4.57 8.46
CA LEU A 44 0.67 -4.47 9.74
C LEU A 44 0.52 -5.74 10.59
N TRP A 45 -0.65 -6.38 10.50
CA TRP A 45 -0.92 -7.64 11.18
C TRP A 45 -0.02 -8.77 10.68
N ILE A 46 0.35 -8.78 9.39
CA ILE A 46 1.27 -9.78 8.83
C ILE A 46 2.65 -9.61 9.47
N LYS A 47 3.14 -8.37 9.52
CA LYS A 47 4.44 -8.04 10.15
C LYS A 47 4.46 -8.41 11.64
N ALA A 48 3.33 -8.32 12.33
CA ALA A 48 3.21 -8.67 13.74
C ALA A 48 3.09 -10.18 13.99
N ILE A 49 2.36 -10.92 13.15
CA ILE A 49 2.04 -12.33 13.40
C ILE A 49 3.04 -13.30 12.73
N ALA A 50 3.56 -12.98 11.53
CA ALA A 50 4.48 -13.86 10.81
C ALA A 50 5.73 -14.27 11.64
N PRO A 51 6.37 -13.38 12.43
CA PRO A 51 7.50 -13.77 13.27
C PRO A 51 7.14 -14.84 14.32
N LEU A 52 5.92 -14.83 14.84
CA LEU A 52 5.46 -15.80 15.85
C LEU A 52 5.33 -17.21 15.24
N LEU A 53 5.00 -17.31 13.96
CA LEU A 53 4.94 -18.59 13.25
C LEU A 53 6.33 -19.13 12.91
N GLN A 54 7.28 -18.23 12.65
CA GLN A 54 8.66 -18.56 12.28
C GLN A 54 9.58 -18.78 13.48
N ALA A 55 9.13 -18.48 14.70
CA ALA A 55 9.91 -18.71 15.91
C ALA A 55 10.24 -20.20 16.05
N THR A 56 11.50 -20.57 15.82
CA THR A 56 12.01 -21.93 16.01
C THR A 56 13.04 -21.96 17.12
N THR A 57 13.25 -23.14 17.68
CA THR A 57 14.32 -23.38 18.65
C THR A 57 15.55 -23.85 17.87
N ALA A 58 16.71 -23.24 18.12
CA ALA A 58 17.99 -23.69 17.55
C ALA A 58 18.56 -24.94 18.26
N ASP A 59 17.95 -25.35 19.37
CA ASP A 59 18.38 -26.49 20.17
C ASP A 59 17.83 -27.79 19.53
N PRO A 60 18.68 -28.80 19.27
CA PRO A 60 18.23 -30.12 18.79
C PRO A 60 17.43 -30.93 19.83
N ALA A 61 17.48 -30.58 21.12
CA ALA A 61 16.72 -31.23 22.19
C ALA A 61 16.05 -30.19 23.11
N PRO A 62 15.09 -29.40 22.60
CA PRO A 62 14.53 -28.29 23.33
C PRO A 62 13.77 -28.75 24.58
N ASN A 63 13.82 -27.91 25.62
CA ASN A 63 13.03 -28.14 26.82
C ASN A 63 11.54 -28.30 26.46
N PRO A 64 10.87 -29.38 26.90
CA PRO A 64 9.50 -29.68 26.50
C PRO A 64 8.50 -28.57 26.90
N ARG A 65 8.77 -27.81 27.96
CA ARG A 65 7.94 -26.65 28.35
C ARG A 65 8.07 -25.49 27.37
N VAL A 66 9.26 -25.28 26.83
CA VAL A 66 9.53 -24.24 25.82
C VAL A 66 8.85 -24.63 24.51
N GLN A 67 8.98 -25.89 24.08
CA GLN A 67 8.28 -26.39 22.90
C GLN A 67 6.76 -26.23 23.04
N PHE A 68 6.19 -26.63 24.18
CA PHE A 68 4.77 -26.46 24.47
C PHE A 68 4.33 -24.99 24.40
N ALA A 69 5.11 -24.07 24.98
CA ALA A 69 4.81 -22.64 24.93
C ALA A 69 4.83 -22.10 23.49
N LEU A 70 5.81 -22.50 22.67
CA LEU A 70 5.88 -22.14 21.26
C LEU A 70 4.69 -22.69 20.47
N ASP A 71 4.29 -23.94 20.72
CA ASP A 71 3.14 -24.54 20.04
C ASP A 71 1.84 -23.82 20.40
N ARG A 72 1.63 -23.47 21.68
CA ARG A 72 0.49 -22.67 22.12
C ARG A 72 0.47 -21.29 21.49
N MET A 73 1.63 -20.65 21.38
CA MET A 73 1.78 -19.35 20.71
C MET A 73 1.43 -19.43 19.22
N ARG A 74 1.91 -20.46 18.51
CA ARG A 74 1.60 -20.68 17.09
C ARG A 74 0.10 -20.92 16.86
N ILE A 75 -0.54 -21.73 17.71
CA ILE A 75 -1.99 -21.96 17.65
C ILE A 75 -2.75 -20.64 17.82
N ALA A 76 -2.41 -19.84 18.84
CA ALA A 76 -3.07 -18.56 19.09
C ALA A 76 -2.85 -17.57 17.92
N ALA A 77 -1.66 -17.57 17.31
CA ALA A 77 -1.35 -16.79 16.12
C ALA A 77 -2.24 -17.21 14.92
N CYS A 78 -2.37 -18.51 14.65
CA CYS A 78 -3.25 -19.03 13.61
C CYS A 78 -4.73 -18.67 13.85
N GLU A 79 -5.22 -18.81 15.09
CA GLU A 79 -6.58 -18.39 15.48
C GLU A 79 -6.81 -16.89 15.28
N ARG A 80 -5.78 -16.07 15.51
CA ARG A 80 -5.86 -14.63 15.28
C ARG A 80 -5.92 -14.31 13.79
N ILE A 81 -5.10 -14.96 12.96
CA ILE A 81 -5.12 -14.82 11.50
C ILE A 81 -6.49 -15.21 10.96
N ALA A 82 -7.03 -16.36 11.37
CA ALA A 82 -8.34 -16.82 10.95
C ALA A 82 -9.43 -15.76 11.22
N ARG A 83 -9.42 -15.16 12.42
CA ARG A 83 -10.36 -14.08 12.77
C ARG A 83 -10.21 -12.82 11.92
N ILE A 84 -8.98 -12.43 11.58
CA ILE A 84 -8.71 -11.27 10.71
C ILE A 84 -9.21 -11.54 9.29
N LEU A 85 -8.82 -12.68 8.71
CA LEU A 85 -9.25 -13.05 7.36
C LEU A 85 -10.78 -13.23 7.28
N SER A 86 -11.41 -13.74 8.33
CA SER A 86 -12.87 -13.83 8.39
C SER A 86 -13.56 -12.47 8.54
N SER A 87 -12.95 -11.47 9.19
CA SER A 87 -13.52 -10.12 9.24
C SER A 87 -13.49 -9.43 7.87
N ASP A 88 -12.49 -9.75 7.04
CA ASP A 88 -12.37 -9.18 5.68
C ASP A 88 -13.46 -9.72 4.73
N LEU A 89 -14.07 -10.86 5.05
CA LEU A 89 -15.18 -11.44 4.28
C LEU A 89 -16.56 -10.90 4.70
N ALA A 90 -16.65 -10.12 5.78
CA ALA A 90 -17.90 -9.63 6.34
C ALA A 90 -18.37 -8.34 5.65
N ASP A 91 -18.65 -8.41 4.35
CA ASP A 91 -19.57 -7.49 3.67
C ASP A 91 -20.59 -8.29 2.83
N PRO A 92 -21.67 -8.79 3.46
CA PRO A 92 -22.78 -9.42 2.75
C PRO A 92 -23.82 -8.42 2.22
N SER A 93 -23.57 -7.10 2.28
CA SER A 93 -24.48 -6.05 1.78
C SER A 93 -23.76 -5.03 0.89
N ALA A 94 -23.53 -5.41 -0.36
CA ALA A 94 -23.36 -4.50 -1.50
C ALA A 94 -24.25 -5.00 -2.65
#